data_AF-A0A3C0G8W4-F1
#
_entry.id   AF-A0A3C0G8W4-F1
#
_cell.length_a   1.000
_cell.length_b   1.000
_cell.length_c   1.000
_cell.angle_alpha   90.00
_cell.angle_beta   90.00
_cell.angle_gamma   90.00
#
_symmetry.space_group_name_H-M   'P 1'
#
loop_
_entity.id
_entity.type
_entity.pdbx_description
1 polymer ?
#
loop_
_entity_poly.entity_id
_entity_poly.type
_entity_poly.pdbx_seq_one_letter_code
_entity_poly.pdbx_strand_id
1 'polypeptide(L)'
;YRDIIVFDFETGSRNPDKTQPVQIAAVAIHGRNLTLQPDGYFESLIRPVLDDDEAISMGLDPIEDEALAVNGKTREELAKAPSERTVWKKFTNFVNRYNFKNKPFYAPIAAGYNIVGFDMPIVQRMCELYGPIDKKTGKQTLFNKIHRVDVMDTMWMWMENNADVKSLSMDSMRDLFGMSKENAHDALQDVKDTANLMIRFMKLHRRVAPKITFEKSFADGETYI
;
A
#
# COMPACT_ATOMS: atom_id res chain seq x y z
N TYR A 1 12.36 15.89 3.59
CA TYR A 1 11.06 15.20 3.73
C TYR A 1 11.25 13.80 3.23
N ARG A 2 10.45 12.85 3.71
CA ARG A 2 10.45 11.50 3.15
C ARG A 2 9.38 11.46 2.09
N ASP A 3 9.72 10.98 0.92
CA ASP A 3 8.73 10.72 -0.11
C ASP A 3 7.80 9.60 0.34
N ILE A 4 6.65 9.53 -0.31
CA ILE A 4 5.60 8.57 0.01
C ILE A 4 5.49 7.65 -1.19
N ILE A 5 5.59 6.34 -0.96
CA ILE A 5 5.31 5.35 -1.99
C ILE A 5 3.92 4.83 -1.71
N VAL A 6 2.97 5.18 -2.57
CA VAL A 6 1.65 4.57 -2.58
C VAL A 6 1.75 3.31 -3.42
N PHE A 7 1.41 2.15 -2.89
CA PHE A 7 1.49 0.89 -3.63
C PHE A 7 0.35 -0.04 -3.24
N ASP A 8 0.14 -1.03 -4.10
CA ASP A 8 -0.90 -2.04 -3.98
C ASP A 8 -0.44 -3.33 -4.64
N PHE A 9 -0.86 -4.46 -4.09
CA PHE A 9 -0.70 -5.78 -4.68
C PHE A 9 -2.04 -6.34 -5.13
N GLU A 10 -2.10 -6.85 -6.36
CA GLU A 10 -3.07 -7.91 -6.64
C GLU A 10 -2.51 -9.24 -6.12
N THR A 11 -3.39 -10.07 -5.57
CA THR A 11 -2.99 -11.31 -4.90
C THR A 11 -3.87 -12.50 -5.28
N GLY A 12 -3.37 -13.71 -5.07
CA GLY A 12 -4.05 -14.96 -5.41
C GLY A 12 -5.04 -15.48 -4.35
N SER A 13 -5.14 -14.85 -3.18
CA SER A 13 -6.08 -15.18 -2.10
C SER A 13 -6.19 -14.02 -1.11
N ARG A 14 -7.12 -14.09 -0.16
CA ARG A 14 -7.43 -13.00 0.79
C ARG A 14 -6.61 -13.02 2.09
N ASN A 15 -5.70 -13.95 2.26
CA ASN A 15 -4.94 -14.09 3.50
C ASN A 15 -3.56 -13.42 3.37
N PRO A 16 -3.32 -12.25 3.97
CA PRO A 16 -2.07 -11.51 3.76
C PRO A 16 -0.82 -12.27 4.26
N ASP A 17 -0.98 -13.19 5.20
CA ASP A 17 0.13 -13.97 5.76
C ASP A 17 0.57 -15.13 4.83
N LYS A 18 -0.26 -15.53 3.86
CA LYS A 18 0.01 -16.68 2.99
C LYS A 18 -0.20 -16.46 1.50
N THR A 19 -0.97 -15.44 1.14
CA THR A 19 -1.29 -15.12 -0.24
C THR A 19 -0.03 -14.89 -1.07
N GLN A 20 -0.16 -15.16 -2.37
CA GLN A 20 0.89 -14.98 -3.35
C GLN A 20 0.61 -13.70 -4.15
N PRO A 21 1.56 -12.75 -4.24
CA PRO A 21 1.37 -11.56 -5.07
C PRO A 21 1.42 -11.93 -6.55
N VAL A 22 0.47 -11.40 -7.33
CA VAL A 22 0.36 -11.66 -8.78
C VAL A 22 0.56 -10.39 -9.63
N GLN A 23 0.44 -9.22 -9.01
CA GLN A 23 0.84 -7.94 -9.58
C GLN A 23 1.29 -7.02 -8.44
N ILE A 24 2.16 -6.06 -8.75
CA ILE A 24 2.47 -4.95 -7.87
C ILE A 24 2.51 -3.67 -8.71
N ALA A 25 1.90 -2.62 -8.19
CA ALA A 25 2.04 -1.28 -8.75
C ALA A 25 2.41 -0.28 -7.64
N ALA A 26 3.03 0.83 -8.03
CA ALA A 26 3.35 1.91 -7.10
C ALA A 26 3.47 3.27 -7.78
N VAL A 27 3.16 4.32 -7.01
CA VAL A 27 3.47 5.70 -7.33
C VAL A 27 4.30 6.37 -6.25
N ALA A 28 5.32 7.11 -6.67
CA ALA A 28 6.17 7.90 -5.78
C ALA A 28 5.68 9.35 -5.73
N ILE A 29 5.30 9.81 -4.54
CA ILE A 29 4.77 11.15 -4.27
C ILE A 29 5.76 11.93 -3.42
N HIS A 30 6.08 13.14 -3.85
CA HIS A 30 6.98 14.02 -3.14
C HIS A 30 6.41 14.39 -1.76
N GLY A 31 7.15 14.09 -0.68
CA GLY A 31 6.62 14.16 0.69
C GLY A 31 6.15 15.55 1.14
N ARG A 32 6.80 16.62 0.66
CA ARG A 32 6.35 18.01 0.92
C ARG A 32 5.33 18.52 -0.09
N ASN A 33 5.58 18.41 -1.39
CA ASN A 33 4.76 19.09 -2.39
C ASN A 33 3.49 18.31 -2.77
N LEU A 34 3.41 17.02 -2.43
CA LEU A 34 2.30 16.13 -2.80
C LEU A 34 2.07 16.09 -4.32
N THR A 35 3.18 16.06 -5.06
CA THR A 35 3.23 15.92 -6.51
C THR A 35 3.91 14.60 -6.86
N LEU A 36 3.59 14.05 -8.02
CA LEU A 36 4.30 12.89 -8.57
C LEU A 36 5.81 13.19 -8.66
N GLN A 37 6.65 12.25 -8.26
CA GLN A 37 8.09 12.32 -8.47
C GLN A 37 8.46 11.97 -9.92
N PRO A 38 9.57 12.50 -10.47
CA PRO A 38 10.11 12.03 -11.74
C PRO A 38 10.31 10.51 -11.75
N ASP A 39 9.93 9.87 -12.86
CA ASP A 39 9.90 8.41 -13.03
C ASP A 39 9.15 7.67 -11.91
N GLY A 40 8.17 8.34 -11.30
CA GLY A 40 7.47 7.92 -10.10
C GLY A 40 6.39 6.87 -10.30
N TYR A 41 6.45 6.07 -11.36
CA TYR A 41 5.56 4.94 -11.58
C TYR A 41 6.35 3.62 -11.59
N PHE A 42 5.74 2.58 -11.03
CA PHE A 42 6.20 1.20 -11.11
C PHE A 42 5.01 0.29 -11.31
N GLU A 43 5.17 -0.73 -12.14
CA GLU A 43 4.18 -1.78 -12.34
C GLU A 43 4.87 -3.05 -12.83
N SER A 44 4.43 -4.21 -12.34
CA SER A 44 4.82 -5.51 -12.87
C SER A 44 3.83 -6.58 -12.45
N LEU A 45 3.46 -7.48 -13.38
CA LEU A 45 2.98 -8.81 -13.01
C LEU A 45 4.07 -9.57 -12.26
N ILE A 46 3.66 -10.51 -11.42
CA ILE A 46 4.52 -11.40 -10.64
C ILE A 46 4.06 -12.83 -10.92
N ARG A 47 5.01 -13.72 -11.22
CA ARG A 47 4.69 -15.15 -11.36
C ARG A 47 4.61 -15.81 -9.98
N PRO A 48 3.41 -16.27 -9.56
CA PRO A 48 3.24 -17.08 -8.36
C PRO A 48 3.67 -18.53 -8.60
N VAL A 49 3.66 -19.33 -7.54
CA VAL A 49 3.72 -20.80 -7.61
C VAL A 49 2.37 -21.30 -8.09
N LEU A 50 2.35 -21.90 -9.28
CA LEU A 50 1.12 -22.33 -9.95
C LEU A 50 0.67 -23.74 -9.57
N ASP A 51 1.59 -24.55 -9.05
CA ASP A 51 1.29 -25.87 -8.51
C ASP A 51 0.80 -25.74 -7.06
N ASP A 52 -0.44 -26.16 -6.81
CA ASP A 52 -1.08 -25.93 -5.52
C ASP A 52 -0.42 -26.74 -4.39
N ASP A 53 0.05 -27.95 -4.67
CA ASP A 53 0.75 -28.80 -3.69
C ASP A 53 2.13 -28.18 -3.33
N GLU A 54 2.86 -27.66 -4.31
CA GLU A 54 4.10 -26.91 -4.10
C GLU A 54 3.84 -25.67 -3.24
N ALA A 55 2.81 -24.87 -3.57
CA ALA A 55 2.44 -23.69 -2.79
C ALA A 55 2.15 -24.03 -1.32
N ILE A 56 1.34 -25.06 -1.08
CA ILE A 56 0.99 -25.52 0.28
C ILE A 56 2.25 -25.99 1.03
N SER A 57 3.16 -26.71 0.35
CA SER A 57 4.42 -27.18 0.95
C SER A 57 5.34 -26.02 1.37
N MET A 58 5.22 -24.88 0.70
CA MET A 58 5.92 -23.63 1.02
C MET A 58 5.18 -22.79 2.08
N GLY A 59 4.03 -23.25 2.57
CA GLY A 59 3.18 -22.52 3.51
C GLY A 59 2.39 -21.38 2.88
N LEU A 60 2.27 -21.36 1.56
CA LEU A 60 1.52 -20.38 0.79
C LEU A 60 0.10 -20.90 0.53
N ASP A 61 -0.83 -19.97 0.32
CA ASP A 61 -2.17 -20.34 -0.14
C ASP A 61 -2.12 -20.59 -1.68
N PRO A 62 -2.81 -21.63 -2.18
CA PRO A 62 -3.06 -21.81 -3.60
C PRO A 62 -3.72 -20.57 -4.22
N ILE A 63 -3.59 -20.42 -5.54
CA ILE A 63 -4.25 -19.32 -6.25
C ILE A 63 -5.73 -19.65 -6.43
N GLU A 64 -6.60 -18.82 -5.87
CA GLU A 64 -8.05 -18.95 -5.96
C GLU A 64 -8.56 -18.33 -7.28
N ASP A 65 -9.41 -19.07 -8.01
CA ASP A 65 -9.99 -18.58 -9.26
C ASP A 65 -10.89 -17.37 -9.02
N GLU A 66 -11.55 -17.28 -7.87
CA GLU A 66 -12.33 -16.11 -7.46
C GLU A 66 -11.46 -14.87 -7.26
N ALA A 67 -10.24 -15.02 -6.74
CA ALA A 67 -9.30 -13.91 -6.61
C ALA A 67 -8.85 -13.42 -7.99
N LEU A 68 -8.54 -14.35 -8.90
CA LEU A 68 -8.17 -14.04 -10.28
C LEU A 68 -9.32 -13.39 -11.07
N ALA A 69 -10.56 -13.82 -10.83
CA ALA A 69 -11.74 -13.24 -11.46
C ALA A 69 -11.96 -11.78 -11.05
N VAL A 70 -11.64 -11.43 -9.80
CA VAL A 70 -11.73 -10.05 -9.29
C VAL A 70 -10.69 -9.15 -9.96
N ASN A 71 -9.42 -9.58 -10.01
CA ASN A 71 -8.33 -8.77 -10.54
C ASN A 71 -8.11 -8.90 -12.07
N GLY A 72 -8.97 -9.67 -12.73
CA GLY A 72 -8.96 -9.87 -14.18
C GLY A 72 -7.73 -10.63 -14.68
N LYS A 73 -7.02 -11.37 -13.81
CA LYS A 73 -5.81 -12.09 -14.18
C LYS A 73 -6.08 -13.55 -14.59
N THR A 74 -5.15 -14.16 -15.31
CA THR A 74 -5.26 -15.57 -15.75
C THR A 74 -4.03 -16.39 -15.38
N ARG A 75 -4.19 -17.68 -15.04
CA ARG A 75 -3.04 -18.57 -14.75
C ARG A 75 -2.05 -18.63 -15.94
N GLU A 76 -2.54 -18.57 -17.17
CA GLU A 76 -1.71 -18.57 -18.38
C GLU A 76 -0.83 -17.33 -18.54
N GLU A 77 -1.34 -16.14 -18.19
CA GLU A 77 -0.53 -14.93 -18.24
C GLU A 77 0.48 -14.91 -17.08
N LEU A 78 0.08 -15.37 -15.89
CA LEU A 78 0.92 -15.43 -14.71
C LEU A 78 2.06 -16.42 -14.90
N ALA A 79 1.85 -17.52 -15.63
CA ALA A 79 2.93 -18.44 -16.03
C ALA A 79 4.06 -17.74 -16.82
N LYS A 80 3.72 -16.71 -17.60
CA LYS A 80 4.65 -15.93 -18.43
C LYS A 80 5.22 -14.71 -17.70
N ALA A 81 4.68 -14.36 -16.53
CA ALA A 81 5.13 -13.24 -15.73
C ALA A 81 6.58 -13.44 -15.22
N PRO A 82 7.31 -12.34 -14.92
CA PRO A 82 8.62 -12.44 -14.31
C PRO A 82 8.56 -13.05 -12.91
N SER A 83 9.63 -13.74 -12.52
CA SER A 83 9.71 -14.37 -11.20
C SER A 83 9.59 -13.34 -10.07
N GLU A 84 8.99 -13.77 -8.96
CA GLU A 84 8.86 -13.00 -7.72
C GLU A 84 10.16 -12.29 -7.31
N ARG A 85 11.29 -13.02 -7.24
CA ARG A 85 12.61 -12.46 -6.93
C ARG A 85 13.04 -11.36 -7.91
N THR A 86 12.78 -11.54 -9.21
CA THR A 86 13.14 -10.55 -10.23
C THR A 86 12.33 -9.27 -10.05
N VAL A 87 11.01 -9.39 -9.84
CA VAL A 87 10.13 -8.24 -9.66
C VAL A 87 10.46 -7.51 -8.38
N TRP A 88 10.64 -8.24 -7.28
CA TRP A 88 10.99 -7.65 -6.00
C TRP A 88 12.30 -6.88 -6.04
N LYS A 89 13.33 -7.39 -6.74
CA LYS A 89 14.57 -6.64 -6.97
C LYS A 89 14.32 -5.32 -7.74
N LYS A 90 13.46 -5.34 -8.75
CA LYS A 90 13.11 -4.12 -9.51
C LYS A 90 12.31 -3.14 -8.63
N PHE A 91 11.37 -3.63 -7.84
CA PHE A 91 10.57 -2.81 -6.92
C PHE A 91 11.42 -2.17 -5.81
N THR A 92 12.28 -2.96 -5.17
CA THR A 92 13.20 -2.44 -4.14
C THR A 92 14.15 -1.38 -4.71
N ASN A 93 14.65 -1.59 -5.94
CA ASN A 93 15.41 -0.56 -6.65
C ASN A 93 14.58 0.71 -6.89
N PHE A 94 13.33 0.57 -7.35
CA PHE A 94 12.41 1.69 -7.54
C PHE A 94 12.22 2.51 -6.25
N VAL A 95 11.89 1.85 -5.13
CA VAL A 95 11.68 2.51 -3.82
C VAL A 95 12.96 3.19 -3.34
N ASN A 96 14.12 2.53 -3.48
CA ASN A 96 15.40 3.05 -3.00
C ASN A 96 15.85 4.32 -3.74
N ARG A 97 15.39 4.57 -4.98
CA ARG A 97 15.65 5.85 -5.67
C ARG A 97 15.14 7.06 -4.88
N TYR A 98 14.08 6.88 -4.09
CA TYR A 98 13.45 7.93 -3.29
C TYR A 98 13.95 7.93 -1.83
N ASN A 99 14.89 7.04 -1.47
CA ASN A 99 15.57 7.05 -0.19
C ASN A 99 16.83 7.93 -0.22
N PHE A 100 16.65 9.24 -0.14
CA PHE A 100 17.73 10.23 -0.30
C PHE A 100 18.92 10.11 0.67
N LYS A 101 18.78 9.39 1.80
CA LYS A 101 19.90 9.11 2.73
C LYS A 101 20.34 7.65 2.78
N ASN A 102 19.71 6.77 2.00
CA ASN A 102 19.94 5.33 2.03
C ASN A 102 19.98 4.75 3.47
N LYS A 103 19.07 5.22 4.34
CA LYS A 103 18.97 4.81 5.75
C LYS A 103 17.51 4.49 6.10
N PRO A 104 17.22 3.47 6.93
CA PRO A 104 15.84 3.03 7.18
C PRO A 104 14.91 4.13 7.76
N PHE A 105 15.42 4.99 8.64
CA PHE A 105 14.64 6.12 9.19
C PHE A 105 14.40 7.26 8.19
N TYR A 106 15.03 7.22 7.02
CA TYR A 106 14.89 8.17 5.92
C TYR A 106 14.28 7.53 4.67
N ALA A 107 14.03 6.23 4.71
CA ALA A 107 13.32 5.52 3.67
C ALA A 107 11.93 6.15 3.45
N PRO A 108 11.40 6.03 2.22
CA PRO A 108 10.07 6.50 1.90
C PRO A 108 9.00 5.93 2.85
N ILE A 109 7.95 6.71 3.07
CA ILE A 109 6.79 6.32 3.85
C ILE A 109 5.93 5.41 2.98
N ALA A 110 5.61 4.21 3.47
CA ALA A 110 4.65 3.32 2.83
C ALA A 110 3.25 3.91 2.95
N ALA A 111 2.48 3.87 1.86
CA ALA A 111 1.08 4.25 1.84
C ALA A 111 0.28 3.33 0.93
N GLY A 112 -1.00 3.14 1.26
CA GLY A 112 -1.89 2.25 0.54
C GLY A 112 -3.27 2.24 1.16
N TYR A 113 -4.19 1.45 0.63
CA TYR A 113 -5.52 1.29 1.18
C TYR A 113 -5.59 -0.01 2.00
N ASN A 114 -5.88 0.05 3.30
CA ASN A 114 -5.74 -1.11 4.21
C ASN A 114 -4.31 -1.70 4.22
N ILE A 115 -3.32 -0.85 3.95
CA ILE A 115 -1.92 -1.24 3.77
C ILE A 115 -1.33 -1.87 5.03
N VAL A 116 -1.78 -1.44 6.22
CA VAL A 116 -1.24 -1.96 7.49
C VAL A 116 -1.68 -3.40 7.71
N GLY A 117 -2.92 -3.71 7.35
CA GLY A 117 -3.52 -5.04 7.52
C GLY A 117 -3.18 -6.02 6.40
N PHE A 118 -2.81 -5.53 5.20
CA PHE A 118 -2.70 -6.39 4.02
C PHE A 118 -1.32 -6.36 3.33
N ASP A 119 -0.96 -5.24 2.69
CA ASP A 119 0.26 -5.20 1.87
C ASP A 119 1.56 -5.17 2.68
N MET A 120 1.58 -4.53 3.86
CA MET A 120 2.78 -4.50 4.70
C MET A 120 3.20 -5.88 5.22
N PRO A 121 2.28 -6.79 5.61
CA PRO A 121 2.59 -8.20 5.81
C PRO A 121 3.28 -8.86 4.60
N ILE A 122 2.78 -8.62 3.38
CA ILE A 122 3.39 -9.13 2.15
C ILE A 122 4.80 -8.55 1.97
N VAL A 123 4.98 -7.24 2.14
CA VAL A 123 6.30 -6.58 2.09
C VAL A 123 7.27 -7.21 3.09
N GLN A 124 6.82 -7.49 4.31
CA GLN A 124 7.65 -8.11 5.33
C GLN A 124 8.12 -9.50 4.88
N ARG A 125 7.22 -10.37 4.38
CA ARG A 125 7.56 -11.69 3.84
C ARG A 125 8.52 -11.61 2.65
N MET A 126 8.28 -10.68 1.73
CA MET A 126 9.13 -10.46 0.56
C MET A 126 10.53 -9.97 0.95
N CYS A 127 10.62 -9.10 1.97
CA CYS A 127 11.89 -8.69 2.55
C CYS A 127 12.60 -9.84 3.26
N GLU A 128 11.90 -10.73 3.96
CA GLU A 128 12.51 -11.90 4.60
C GLU A 128 13.12 -12.86 3.56
N LEU A 129 12.43 -13.08 2.44
CA LEU A 129 12.90 -13.94 1.35
C LEU A 129 14.07 -13.33 0.56
N TYR A 130 13.99 -12.04 0.25
CA TYR A 130 14.88 -11.42 -0.76
C TYR A 130 15.59 -10.14 -0.31
N GLY A 131 15.30 -9.66 0.90
CA GLY A 131 15.81 -8.41 1.45
C GLY A 131 15.06 -7.16 0.96
N PRO A 132 15.33 -5.99 1.57
CA PRO A 132 16.25 -5.78 2.68
C PRO A 132 15.57 -5.95 4.06
N ILE A 133 16.29 -6.53 5.02
CA ILE A 133 15.88 -6.68 6.43
C ILE A 133 16.93 -6.13 7.39
N ASP A 134 16.47 -5.73 8.57
CA ASP A 134 17.31 -5.47 9.72
C ASP A 134 17.68 -6.80 10.39
N LYS A 135 18.95 -7.19 10.28
CA LYS A 135 19.45 -8.48 10.80
C LYS A 135 19.22 -8.71 12.30
N LYS A 136 19.03 -7.66 13.10
CA LYS A 136 18.80 -7.81 14.55
C LYS A 136 17.34 -8.03 14.88
N THR A 137 16.44 -7.42 14.12
CA THR A 137 15.00 -7.41 14.44
C THR A 137 14.16 -8.25 13.48
N GLY A 138 14.73 -8.69 12.35
CA GLY A 138 14.01 -9.37 11.27
C GLY A 138 13.12 -8.44 10.43
N LYS A 139 12.88 -7.20 10.88
CA LYS A 139 11.93 -6.27 10.24
C LYS A 139 12.46 -5.74 8.92
N GLN A 140 11.57 -5.54 7.96
CA GLN A 140 11.85 -4.87 6.68
C GLN A 140 12.51 -3.51 6.91
N THR A 141 13.43 -3.14 6.00
CA THR A 141 14.06 -1.80 5.99
C THR A 141 13.86 -1.04 4.68
N LEU A 142 12.99 -1.55 3.81
CA LEU A 142 12.65 -0.95 2.53
C LEU A 142 11.90 0.37 2.70
N PHE A 143 10.94 0.39 3.63
CA PHE A 143 10.14 1.55 3.98
C PHE A 143 10.48 2.09 5.38
N ASN A 144 9.97 3.30 5.65
CA ASN A 144 10.17 3.97 6.92
C ASN A 144 9.79 3.10 8.13
N LYS A 145 10.65 3.08 9.15
CA LYS A 145 10.44 2.25 10.35
C LYS A 145 9.32 2.72 11.27
N ILE A 146 8.88 3.98 11.16
CA ILE A 146 7.95 4.61 12.10
C ILE A 146 6.64 4.97 11.39
N HIS A 147 6.75 5.65 10.26
CA HIS A 147 5.61 6.25 9.60
C HIS A 147 5.13 5.41 8.43
N ARG A 148 3.81 5.29 8.33
CA ARG A 148 3.05 4.73 7.22
C ARG A 148 1.71 5.48 7.14
N VAL A 149 1.10 5.50 5.97
CA VAL A 149 -0.21 6.12 5.76
C VAL A 149 -1.18 5.05 5.28
N ASP A 150 -2.04 4.60 6.17
CA ASP A 150 -3.21 3.83 5.77
C ASP A 150 -4.32 4.80 5.38
N VAL A 151 -4.70 4.77 4.10
CA VAL A 151 -5.75 5.65 3.59
C VAL A 151 -7.11 5.24 4.13
N MET A 152 -7.33 3.96 4.42
CA MET A 152 -8.58 3.47 5.01
C MET A 152 -8.75 3.99 6.44
N ASP A 153 -7.70 3.96 7.27
CA ASP A 153 -7.71 4.57 8.62
C ASP A 153 -8.01 6.07 8.55
N THR A 154 -7.39 6.75 7.58
CA THR A 154 -7.62 8.18 7.36
C THR A 154 -9.08 8.45 7.01
N MET A 155 -9.68 7.62 6.16
CA MET A 155 -11.10 7.75 5.80
C MET A 155 -12.01 7.45 6.98
N TRP A 156 -11.74 6.40 7.74
CA TRP A 156 -12.51 6.07 8.94
C TRP A 156 -12.61 7.27 9.88
N MET A 157 -11.49 7.96 10.15
CA MET A 157 -11.48 9.17 10.99
C MET A 157 -12.41 10.29 10.50
N TRP A 158 -12.68 10.37 9.20
CA TRP A 158 -13.57 11.40 8.63
C TRP A 158 -15.01 10.93 8.45
N MET A 159 -15.23 9.62 8.36
CA MET A 159 -16.50 9.05 7.91
C MET A 159 -17.24 8.25 9.00
N GLU A 160 -16.61 7.95 10.14
CA GLU A 160 -17.17 7.03 11.15
C GLU A 160 -18.56 7.46 11.67
N ASN A 161 -18.82 8.77 11.77
CA ASN A 161 -20.11 9.32 12.20
C ASN A 161 -20.95 9.89 11.04
N ASN A 162 -20.61 9.55 9.79
CA ASN A 162 -21.40 9.95 8.63
C ASN A 162 -22.45 8.87 8.31
N ALA A 163 -23.72 9.15 8.60
CA ALA A 163 -24.82 8.22 8.39
C ALA A 163 -25.00 7.76 6.93
N ASP A 164 -24.50 8.52 5.96
CA ASP A 164 -24.61 8.20 4.53
C ASP A 164 -23.51 7.22 4.07
N VAL A 165 -22.44 7.06 4.86
CA VAL A 165 -21.34 6.14 4.53
C VAL A 165 -21.62 4.76 5.12
N LYS A 166 -21.95 3.79 4.25
CA LYS A 166 -22.29 2.41 4.66
C LYS A 166 -21.12 1.43 4.63
N SER A 167 -20.04 1.78 3.95
CA SER A 167 -18.86 0.94 3.79
C SER A 167 -17.65 1.81 3.49
N LEU A 168 -16.48 1.36 3.96
CA LEU A 168 -15.17 1.94 3.66
C LEU A 168 -14.37 1.07 2.69
N SER A 169 -15.02 0.24 1.87
CA SER A 169 -14.33 -0.40 0.75
C SER A 169 -13.87 0.66 -0.27
N MET A 170 -12.80 0.37 -1.02
CA MET A 170 -12.33 1.28 -2.07
C MET A 170 -13.46 1.61 -3.06
N ASP A 171 -14.28 0.64 -3.46
CA ASP A 171 -15.40 0.89 -4.39
C ASP A 171 -16.47 1.82 -3.83
N SER A 172 -16.76 1.72 -2.52
CA SER A 172 -17.70 2.61 -1.85
C SER A 172 -17.14 4.04 -1.78
N MET A 173 -15.83 4.15 -1.59
CA MET A 173 -15.15 5.44 -1.60
C MET A 173 -15.06 6.03 -3.00
N ARG A 174 -14.86 5.21 -4.04
CA ARG A 174 -14.93 5.66 -5.43
C ARG A 174 -16.29 6.30 -5.72
N ASP A 175 -17.38 5.66 -5.32
CA ASP A 175 -18.72 6.23 -5.45
C ASP A 175 -18.86 7.56 -4.70
N LEU A 176 -18.46 7.59 -3.42
CA LEU A 176 -18.57 8.79 -2.58
C LEU A 176 -17.78 9.98 -3.13
N PHE A 177 -16.58 9.73 -3.65
CA PHE A 177 -15.68 10.77 -4.16
C PHE A 177 -15.87 11.06 -5.66
N GLY A 178 -16.83 10.38 -6.32
CA GLY A 178 -17.10 10.56 -7.74
C GLY A 178 -15.95 10.12 -8.65
N MET A 179 -15.23 9.07 -8.26
CA MET A 179 -14.13 8.48 -9.02
C MET A 179 -14.67 7.38 -9.93
N SER A 180 -14.03 7.20 -11.10
CA SER A 180 -14.38 6.11 -12.01
C SER A 180 -14.08 4.75 -11.38
N LYS A 181 -14.93 3.76 -11.67
CA LYS A 181 -14.67 2.34 -11.39
C LYS A 181 -14.11 1.58 -12.60
N GLU A 182 -13.89 2.29 -13.70
CA GLU A 182 -13.27 1.70 -14.89
C GLU A 182 -11.87 1.21 -14.54
N ASN A 183 -11.59 -0.07 -14.82
CA ASN A 183 -10.35 -0.77 -14.46
C ASN A 183 -10.10 -0.87 -12.94
N ALA A 184 -11.13 -0.84 -12.09
CA ALA A 184 -10.99 -1.23 -10.69
C ALA A 184 -10.46 -2.67 -10.58
N HIS A 185 -9.69 -2.96 -9.53
CA HIS A 185 -8.99 -4.24 -9.33
C HIS A 185 -7.88 -4.50 -10.36
N ASP A 186 -7.32 -3.42 -10.91
CA ASP A 186 -5.98 -3.43 -11.47
C ASP A 186 -5.08 -2.59 -10.58
N ALA A 187 -3.97 -3.17 -10.12
CA ALA A 187 -3.09 -2.52 -9.14
C ALA A 187 -2.69 -1.10 -9.55
N LEU A 188 -2.45 -0.83 -10.84
CA LEU A 188 -2.03 0.52 -11.25
C LEU A 188 -3.16 1.54 -11.09
N GLN A 189 -4.39 1.16 -11.41
CA GLN A 189 -5.55 2.03 -11.24
C GLN A 189 -5.86 2.23 -9.74
N ASP A 190 -5.84 1.16 -8.96
CA ASP A 190 -6.08 1.18 -7.51
C ASP A 190 -5.05 2.06 -6.78
N VAL A 191 -3.77 1.99 -7.19
CA VAL A 191 -2.72 2.88 -6.67
C VAL A 191 -2.95 4.34 -7.03
N LYS A 192 -3.37 4.65 -8.26
CA LYS A 192 -3.65 6.04 -8.67
C LYS A 192 -4.82 6.61 -7.87
N ASP A 193 -5.86 5.82 -7.68
CA ASP A 193 -7.04 6.22 -6.91
C ASP A 193 -6.67 6.48 -5.45
N THR A 194 -5.99 5.52 -4.82
CA THR A 194 -5.46 5.62 -3.47
C THR A 194 -4.57 6.84 -3.29
N ALA A 195 -3.67 7.11 -4.25
CA ALA A 195 -2.77 8.25 -4.19
C ALA A 195 -3.53 9.59 -4.26
N ASN A 196 -4.54 9.69 -5.12
CA ASN A 196 -5.39 10.88 -5.21
C ASN A 196 -6.15 11.14 -3.91
N LEU A 197 -6.73 10.10 -3.32
CA LEU A 197 -7.41 10.16 -2.02
C LEU A 197 -6.45 10.59 -0.91
N MET A 198 -5.30 9.94 -0.81
CA MET A 198 -4.25 10.31 0.14
C MET A 198 -3.83 11.78 -0.01
N ILE A 199 -3.55 12.23 -1.23
CA ILE A 199 -3.15 13.62 -1.51
C ILE A 199 -4.27 14.59 -1.10
N ARG A 200 -5.53 14.26 -1.37
CA ARG A 200 -6.70 15.07 -1.00
C ARG A 200 -6.77 15.26 0.51
N PHE A 201 -6.67 14.18 1.29
CA PHE A 201 -6.72 14.24 2.75
C PHE A 201 -5.48 14.92 3.35
N MET A 202 -4.28 14.65 2.83
CA MET A 202 -3.07 15.34 3.30
C MET A 202 -3.11 16.85 3.04
N LYS A 203 -3.65 17.28 1.88
CA LYS A 203 -3.89 18.71 1.59
C LYS A 203 -4.91 19.31 2.57
N LEU A 204 -5.98 18.58 2.89
CA LEU A 204 -6.97 18.99 3.88
C LEU A 204 -6.33 19.17 5.25
N HIS A 205 -5.61 18.17 5.77
CA HIS A 205 -4.92 18.23 7.05
C HIS A 205 -3.96 19.42 7.11
N ARG A 206 -3.14 19.63 6.08
CA ARG A 206 -2.17 20.73 6.03
C ARG A 206 -2.81 22.12 5.95
N ARG A 207 -4.02 22.20 5.39
CA ARG A 207 -4.79 23.45 5.34
C ARG A 207 -5.46 23.77 6.67
N VAL A 208 -5.87 22.75 7.43
CA VAL A 208 -6.59 22.91 8.70
C VAL A 208 -5.63 23.02 9.88
N ALA A 209 -4.58 22.20 9.94
CA ALA A 209 -3.68 22.12 11.09
C ALA A 209 -3.13 23.48 11.57
N PRO A 210 -2.72 24.42 10.71
CA PRO A 210 -2.24 25.74 11.16
C PRO A 210 -3.31 26.63 11.79
N LYS A 211 -4.59 26.26 11.66
CA LYS A 211 -5.75 26.99 12.21
C LYS A 211 -6.22 26.43 13.55
N ILE A 212 -5.62 25.33 14.02
CA ILE A 212 -5.99 24.66 15.27
C ILE A 212 -4.92 24.96 16.32
N THR A 213 -5.35 25.44 17.49
CA THR A 213 -4.47 25.67 18.63
C THR A 213 -4.53 24.44 19.55
N PHE A 214 -3.47 23.64 19.54
CA PHE A 214 -3.34 22.50 20.45
C PHE A 214 -2.65 22.86 21.78
N GLU A 215 -1.92 23.96 21.81
CA GLU A 215 -1.19 24.39 23.01
C GLU A 215 -2.16 24.55 24.19
N LYS A 216 -1.86 23.84 25.29
CA LYS A 216 -2.63 23.92 26.54
C LYS A 216 -4.12 23.60 26.41
N SER A 217 -4.50 22.80 25.42
CA SER A 217 -5.90 22.38 25.15
C SER A 217 -6.61 21.64 26.30
N PHE A 218 -5.89 21.23 27.34
CA PHE A 218 -6.42 20.59 28.55
C PHE A 218 -5.95 21.28 29.84
N ALA A 219 -5.48 22.53 29.77
CA ALA A 219 -4.85 23.20 30.91
C ALA A 219 -5.85 23.73 31.95
N ASP A 220 -7.13 23.82 31.62
CA ASP A 220 -8.22 24.17 32.52
C ASP A 220 -8.74 22.97 33.35
N GLY A 221 -8.25 21.76 33.06
CA GLY A 221 -8.65 20.54 33.74
C GLY A 221 -9.92 19.89 33.16
N GLU A 222 -10.50 20.42 32.08
CA GLU A 222 -11.60 19.74 31.38
C GLU A 222 -11.03 18.56 30.58
N THR A 223 -11.39 17.34 30.99
CA THR A 223 -11.08 16.11 30.26
C THR A 223 -12.35 15.43 29.78
N TYR A 224 -12.28 14.81 28.60
CA TYR A 224 -13.41 14.09 28.00
C TYR A 224 -13.57 12.66 28.54
N ILE A 225 -12.68 12.25 29.45
CA ILE A 225 -12.62 10.95 30.13
C ILE A 225 -12.25 11.16 31.60
#